data_AF-A0A061H2P7-F1
#
_entry.id   AF-A0A061H2P7-F1
#
_cell.length_a   1.000
_cell.length_b   1.000
_cell.length_c   1.000
_cell.angle_alpha   90.00
_cell.angle_beta   90.00
_cell.angle_gamma   90.00
#
_symmetry.space_group_name_H-M   'P 1'
#
loop_
_entity.id
_entity.type
_entity.pdbx_description
1 polymer ?
#
loop_
_entity_poly.entity_id
_entity_poly.type
_entity_poly.pdbx_seq_one_letter_code
_entity_poly.pdbx_strand_id
1 'polypeptide(L)'
;MFHGSNTKLNAAGLAPEHSMLLPERQPKEDEASVLEALHRIYTEAQPDESAFAIFANEVILTLPTGDVVVGPHGIRTKFAEIFAAYPTRTLRQRLLVTPESLPLRTIVLDQMLSLYDVDEPEAGQAPVKSIHSLLVLKRKPTDGKVSSLVEEEGHRKATAPLAARAAAASNFYSPTDSQMSPVTSKLNLVKRKHHMKGKPAALFANHSSLRQAMVPGSPAQSQASNADMDF
;
A
#
# COMPACT_ATOMS: atom_id res chain seq x y z
N MET A 1 36.67 13.69 -3.27
CA MET A 1 35.30 14.21 -3.12
C MET A 1 34.32 13.08 -3.44
N PHE A 2 33.74 12.44 -2.43
CA PHE A 2 32.71 11.43 -2.69
C PHE A 2 31.41 12.15 -3.07
N HIS A 3 30.98 11.96 -4.32
CA HIS A 3 29.62 12.29 -4.69
C HIS A 3 28.71 11.33 -3.94
N GLY A 4 27.91 11.85 -3.01
CA GLY A 4 26.89 11.06 -2.33
C GLY A 4 25.85 10.62 -3.35
N SER A 5 26.05 9.45 -3.95
CA SER A 5 25.10 8.85 -4.85
C SER A 5 23.81 8.63 -4.07
N ASN A 6 22.78 9.39 -4.44
CA ASN A 6 21.46 9.31 -3.82
C ASN A 6 20.72 8.09 -4.41
N THR A 7 21.36 6.92 -4.32
CA THR A 7 20.87 5.62 -4.76
C THR A 7 19.71 5.26 -3.84
N LYS A 8 18.50 5.59 -4.29
CA LYS A 8 17.27 5.25 -3.59
C LYS A 8 17.20 3.75 -3.41
N LEU A 9 17.43 3.29 -2.18
CA LEU A 9 17.26 1.90 -1.81
C LEU A 9 15.82 1.48 -2.11
N ASN A 10 15.69 0.28 -2.67
CA ASN A 10 14.43 -0.35 -3.02
C ASN A 10 13.75 -0.98 -1.80
N ALA A 11 12.61 -1.65 -1.99
CA ALA A 11 11.82 -2.25 -0.92
C ALA A 11 12.58 -3.37 -0.17
N ALA A 12 13.58 -3.98 -0.80
CA ALA A 12 14.48 -4.95 -0.17
C ALA A 12 15.65 -4.30 0.60
N GLY A 13 15.73 -2.97 0.63
CA GLY A 13 16.79 -2.22 1.31
C GLY A 13 18.12 -2.18 0.55
N LEU A 14 18.13 -2.51 -0.75
CA LEU A 14 19.32 -2.60 -1.59
C LEU A 14 19.27 -1.60 -2.75
N ALA A 15 20.40 -1.40 -3.41
CA ALA A 15 20.39 -0.77 -4.74
C ALA A 15 19.76 -1.75 -5.77
N PRO A 16 19.10 -1.25 -6.83
CA PRO A 16 18.50 -2.09 -7.86
C PRO A 16 19.46 -3.16 -8.39
N GLU A 17 20.68 -2.75 -8.73
CA GLU A 17 21.75 -3.57 -9.29
C GLU A 17 22.15 -4.72 -8.35
N HIS A 18 22.21 -4.46 -7.04
CA HIS A 18 22.52 -5.49 -6.04
C HIS A 18 21.37 -6.46 -5.83
N SER A 19 20.12 -5.98 -5.87
CA SER A 19 18.96 -6.85 -5.69
C SER A 19 18.67 -7.79 -6.86
N MET A 20 19.03 -7.40 -8.10
CA MET A 20 18.95 -8.28 -9.28
C MET A 20 19.96 -9.45 -9.20
N LEU A 21 21.08 -9.23 -8.51
CA LEU A 21 22.17 -10.19 -8.31
C LEU A 21 21.98 -11.09 -7.07
N LEU A 22 20.86 -10.97 -6.36
CA LEU A 22 20.60 -11.85 -5.21
C LEU A 22 20.49 -13.31 -5.67
N PRO A 23 21.09 -14.26 -4.92
CA PRO A 23 20.96 -15.67 -5.20
C PRO A 23 19.54 -16.16 -4.92
N GLU A 24 19.13 -17.18 -5.66
CA GLU A 24 17.87 -17.88 -5.43
C GLU A 24 17.98 -18.83 -4.23
N ARG A 25 16.85 -19.07 -3.57
CA ARG A 25 16.69 -20.05 -2.49
C ARG A 25 15.45 -20.89 -2.69
N GLN A 26 15.41 -22.03 -2.02
CA GLN A 26 14.19 -22.83 -1.94
C GLN A 26 13.12 -22.19 -1.04
N PRO A 27 11.83 -22.42 -1.31
CA PRO A 27 10.74 -21.99 -0.45
C PRO A 27 10.76 -22.76 0.87
N LYS A 28 10.26 -22.11 1.93
CA LYS A 28 9.91 -22.80 3.17
C LYS A 28 8.53 -23.41 3.05
N GLU A 29 8.23 -24.41 3.88
CA GLU A 29 6.91 -25.07 3.90
C GLU A 29 5.77 -24.06 4.12
N ASP A 30 5.98 -23.03 4.95
CA ASP A 30 5.02 -21.96 5.23
C ASP A 30 4.94 -20.88 4.14
N GLU A 31 5.77 -20.96 3.09
CA GLU A 31 5.81 -20.03 1.97
C GLU A 31 5.17 -20.60 0.70
N ALA A 32 5.16 -21.92 0.53
CA ALA A 32 4.71 -22.58 -0.71
C ALA A 32 3.29 -22.16 -1.15
N SER A 33 2.32 -22.18 -0.24
CA SER A 33 0.93 -21.77 -0.51
C SER A 33 0.79 -20.28 -0.85
N VAL A 34 1.66 -19.43 -0.30
CA VAL A 34 1.69 -17.99 -0.61
C VAL A 34 2.23 -17.77 -2.02
N LEU A 35 3.26 -18.52 -2.43
CA LEU A 35 3.85 -18.43 -3.76
C LEU A 35 2.89 -18.94 -4.84
N GLU A 36 2.25 -20.08 -4.60
CA GLU A 36 1.22 -20.64 -5.49
C GLU A 36 0.06 -19.65 -5.68
N ALA A 37 -0.52 -19.14 -4.59
CA ALA A 37 -1.62 -18.18 -4.66
C ALA A 37 -1.22 -16.87 -5.38
N LEU A 38 0.01 -16.36 -5.16
CA LEU A 38 0.53 -15.22 -5.92
C LEU A 38 0.67 -15.53 -7.41
N HIS A 39 1.21 -16.70 -7.77
CA HIS A 39 1.32 -17.11 -9.16
C HIS A 39 -0.07 -17.09 -9.82
N ARG A 40 -1.06 -17.74 -9.19
CA ARG A 40 -2.46 -17.75 -9.65
C ARG A 40 -3.03 -16.34 -9.83
N ILE A 41 -2.85 -15.43 -8.86
CA ILE A 41 -3.31 -14.04 -8.95
C ILE A 41 -2.73 -13.31 -10.17
N TYR A 42 -1.45 -13.52 -10.51
CA TYR A 42 -0.79 -12.84 -11.62
C TYR A 42 -1.05 -13.50 -12.99
N THR A 43 -1.34 -14.82 -13.06
CA THR A 43 -1.57 -15.53 -14.34
C THR A 43 -3.02 -15.78 -14.71
N GLU A 44 -3.92 -16.02 -13.74
CA GLU A 44 -5.31 -16.40 -14.04
C GLU A 44 -6.16 -15.18 -14.48
N ALA A 45 -7.02 -15.38 -15.49
CA ALA A 45 -7.98 -14.37 -15.96
C ALA A 45 -8.94 -13.92 -14.86
N GLN A 46 -9.42 -14.87 -14.05
CA GLN A 46 -10.30 -14.64 -12.92
C GLN A 46 -9.83 -15.51 -11.74
N PRO A 47 -8.87 -15.03 -10.92
CA PRO A 47 -8.37 -15.82 -9.80
C PRO A 47 -9.46 -16.03 -8.74
N ASP A 48 -9.51 -17.25 -8.19
CA ASP A 48 -10.46 -17.62 -7.14
C ASP A 48 -10.33 -16.75 -5.88
N GLU A 49 -11.41 -16.62 -5.12
CA GLU A 49 -11.38 -15.93 -3.82
C GLU A 49 -10.40 -16.57 -2.82
N SER A 50 -10.18 -17.89 -2.93
CA SER A 50 -9.17 -18.62 -2.15
C SER A 50 -7.73 -18.15 -2.43
N ALA A 51 -7.42 -17.69 -3.64
CA ALA A 51 -6.10 -17.13 -3.96
C ALA A 51 -5.83 -15.82 -3.19
N PHE A 52 -6.88 -15.02 -2.92
CA PHE A 52 -6.78 -13.80 -2.12
C PHE A 52 -6.78 -14.05 -0.60
N ALA A 53 -7.06 -15.28 -0.14
CA ALA A 53 -7.12 -15.62 1.28
C ALA A 53 -5.76 -15.53 2.00
N ILE A 54 -4.64 -15.51 1.26
CA ILE A 54 -3.29 -15.27 1.77
C ILE A 54 -3.09 -13.87 2.37
N PHE A 55 -3.94 -12.92 2.00
CA PHE A 55 -3.85 -11.54 2.43
C PHE A 55 -4.53 -11.31 3.77
N ALA A 56 -3.95 -10.42 4.58
CA ALA A 56 -4.59 -9.86 5.75
C ALA A 56 -5.70 -8.89 5.33
N ASN A 57 -6.72 -8.71 6.17
CA ASN A 57 -7.86 -7.82 5.88
C ASN A 57 -7.42 -6.37 5.63
N GLU A 58 -6.34 -5.94 6.30
CA GLU A 58 -5.73 -4.61 6.19
C GLU A 58 -4.46 -4.59 5.31
N VAL A 59 -4.26 -5.57 4.43
CA VAL A 59 -3.08 -5.63 3.54
C VAL A 59 -2.89 -4.32 2.77
N ILE A 60 -1.64 -3.86 2.66
CA ILE A 60 -1.27 -2.71 1.85
C ILE A 60 -0.47 -3.17 0.63
N LEU A 61 -1.04 -2.96 -0.56
CA LEU A 61 -0.36 -3.07 -1.84
C LEU A 61 0.18 -1.70 -2.27
N THR A 62 1.45 -1.65 -2.66
CA THR A 62 2.07 -0.48 -3.31
C THR A 62 2.58 -0.89 -4.70
N LEU A 63 2.10 -0.22 -5.74
CA LEU A 63 2.43 -0.51 -7.14
C LEU A 63 3.58 0.39 -7.67
N PRO A 64 4.25 0.01 -8.78
CA PRO A 64 5.31 0.83 -9.41
C PRO A 64 4.86 2.24 -9.82
N THR A 65 3.57 2.40 -10.14
CA THR A 65 2.92 3.68 -10.46
C THR A 65 2.89 4.66 -9.28
N GLY A 66 3.13 4.17 -8.06
CA GLY A 66 2.93 4.91 -6.81
C GLY A 66 1.51 4.79 -6.26
N ASP A 67 0.63 4.03 -6.92
CA ASP A 67 -0.71 3.72 -6.40
C ASP A 67 -0.59 2.87 -5.11
N VAL A 68 -1.44 3.17 -4.13
CA VAL A 68 -1.54 2.42 -2.88
C VAL A 68 -2.97 1.90 -2.73
N VAL A 69 -3.12 0.61 -2.50
CA VAL A 69 -4.38 -0.10 -2.41
C VAL A 69 -4.44 -0.85 -1.08
N VAL A 70 -5.60 -0.82 -0.42
CA VAL A 70 -5.80 -1.42 0.90
C VAL A 70 -6.88 -2.50 0.84
N GLY A 71 -6.58 -3.64 1.46
CA GLY A 71 -7.47 -4.78 1.64
C GLY A 71 -7.57 -5.71 0.42
N PRO A 72 -7.93 -7.00 0.62
CA PRO A 72 -7.90 -8.00 -0.45
C PRO A 72 -8.84 -7.68 -1.62
N HIS A 73 -10.02 -7.11 -1.33
CA HIS A 73 -10.98 -6.68 -2.36
C HIS A 73 -10.42 -5.55 -3.25
N GLY A 74 -9.72 -4.58 -2.66
CA GLY A 74 -9.07 -3.52 -3.42
C GLY A 74 -8.00 -4.09 -4.34
N ILE A 75 -7.17 -5.01 -3.85
CA ILE A 75 -6.14 -5.70 -4.64
C ILE A 75 -6.78 -6.43 -5.83
N ARG A 76 -7.83 -7.24 -5.60
CA ARG A 76 -8.56 -7.95 -6.65
C ARG A 76 -9.06 -7.01 -7.75
N THR A 77 -9.72 -5.92 -7.37
CA THR A 77 -10.24 -4.93 -8.32
C THR A 77 -9.12 -4.24 -9.11
N LYS A 78 -8.00 -3.87 -8.45
CA LYS A 78 -6.88 -3.22 -9.14
C LYS A 78 -6.12 -4.18 -10.08
N PHE A 79 -6.01 -5.45 -9.72
CA PHE A 79 -5.43 -6.48 -10.59
C PHE A 79 -6.30 -6.73 -11.82
N ALA A 80 -7.63 -6.80 -11.65
CA ALA A 80 -8.56 -6.89 -12.76
C ALA A 80 -8.48 -5.66 -13.70
N GLU A 81 -8.35 -4.45 -13.14
CA GLU A 81 -8.13 -3.21 -13.92
C GLU A 81 -6.83 -3.26 -14.75
N ILE A 82 -5.70 -3.64 -14.12
CA ILE A 82 -4.38 -3.68 -14.76
C ILE A 82 -4.30 -4.75 -15.87
N PHE A 83 -4.94 -5.91 -15.65
CA PHE A 83 -4.86 -7.05 -16.56
C PHE A 83 -6.04 -7.18 -17.53
N ALA A 84 -7.03 -6.28 -17.49
CA ALA A 84 -8.21 -6.32 -18.38
C ALA A 84 -7.87 -6.34 -19.88
N ALA A 85 -6.74 -5.77 -20.29
CA ALA A 85 -6.28 -5.73 -21.68
C ALA A 85 -5.40 -6.94 -22.08
N TYR A 86 -5.12 -7.86 -21.15
CA TYR A 86 -4.17 -8.94 -21.32
C TYR A 86 -4.79 -10.30 -20.90
N PRO A 87 -5.58 -10.93 -21.79
CA PRO A 87 -6.25 -12.20 -21.48
C PRO A 87 -5.26 -13.27 -21.02
N THR A 88 -4.13 -13.40 -21.73
CA THR A 88 -3.11 -14.41 -21.43
C THR A 88 -1.81 -13.81 -20.91
N ARG A 89 -1.31 -14.46 -19.85
CA ARG A 89 -0.19 -13.97 -19.02
C ARG A 89 0.67 -15.15 -18.59
N THR A 90 1.98 -15.03 -18.75
CA THR A 90 2.94 -16.00 -18.24
C THR A 90 3.87 -15.34 -17.22
N LEU A 91 4.17 -16.04 -16.14
CA LEU A 91 4.95 -15.52 -15.02
C LEU A 91 6.12 -16.45 -14.73
N ARG A 92 7.32 -15.89 -14.68
CA ARG A 92 8.50 -16.55 -14.10
C ARG A 92 8.83 -15.87 -12.78
N GLN A 93 8.80 -16.64 -11.70
CA GLN A 93 9.16 -16.16 -10.35
C GLN A 93 10.49 -16.77 -9.92
N ARG A 94 11.35 -15.95 -9.31
CA ARG A 94 12.61 -16.33 -8.67
C ARG A 94 12.52 -15.98 -7.20
N LEU A 95 12.60 -16.96 -6.31
CA LEU A 95 12.58 -16.73 -4.88
C LEU A 95 13.98 -16.37 -4.39
N LEU A 96 14.18 -15.14 -3.94
CA LEU A 96 15.50 -14.62 -3.58
C LEU A 96 15.82 -14.87 -2.10
N VAL A 97 17.12 -14.90 -1.78
CA VAL A 97 17.60 -14.80 -0.40
C VAL A 97 17.15 -13.47 0.20
N THR A 98 16.36 -13.55 1.27
CA THR A 98 15.88 -12.38 2.03
C THR A 98 17.07 -11.71 2.75
N PRO A 99 17.37 -10.42 2.49
CA PRO A 99 18.40 -9.69 3.23
C PRO A 99 18.10 -9.59 4.73
N GLU A 100 19.13 -9.69 5.57
CA GLU A 100 19.03 -9.62 7.03
C GLU A 100 18.50 -8.27 7.57
N SER A 101 18.56 -7.21 6.75
CA SER A 101 17.98 -5.90 7.05
C SER A 101 16.45 -5.87 7.00
N LEU A 102 15.80 -6.89 6.44
CA LEU A 102 14.35 -6.99 6.35
C LEU A 102 13.75 -7.73 7.57
N PRO A 103 12.50 -7.42 7.95
CA PRO A 103 11.83 -8.15 9.02
C PRO A 103 11.75 -9.66 8.77
N LEU A 104 11.73 -10.46 9.84
CA LEU A 104 11.48 -11.89 9.77
C LEU A 104 10.16 -12.19 9.02
N ARG A 105 10.10 -13.34 8.35
CA ARG A 105 9.00 -13.78 7.46
C ARG A 105 8.78 -12.91 6.21
N THR A 106 9.70 -12.01 5.86
CA THR A 106 9.69 -11.30 4.58
C THR A 106 10.09 -12.23 3.42
N ILE A 107 9.26 -12.28 2.39
CA ILE A 107 9.53 -12.96 1.11
C ILE A 107 10.00 -11.90 0.12
N VAL A 108 11.07 -12.20 -0.63
CA VAL A 108 11.59 -11.35 -1.71
C VAL A 108 11.55 -12.16 -3.00
N LEU A 109 10.85 -11.64 -4.02
CA LEU A 109 10.68 -12.26 -5.33
C LEU A 109 11.22 -11.35 -6.41
N ASP A 110 11.92 -11.93 -7.38
CA ASP A 110 12.14 -11.32 -8.69
C ASP A 110 11.15 -11.98 -9.67
N GLN A 111 10.35 -11.16 -10.35
CA GLN A 111 9.29 -11.58 -11.25
C GLN A 111 9.52 -11.05 -12.66
N MET A 112 9.42 -11.95 -13.64
CA MET A 112 9.28 -11.59 -15.05
C MET A 112 7.87 -11.99 -15.50
N LEU A 113 7.01 -11.00 -15.67
CA LEU A 113 5.64 -11.13 -16.15
C LEU A 113 5.57 -10.77 -17.63
N SER A 114 5.07 -11.68 -18.46
CA SER A 114 4.87 -11.48 -19.88
C SER A 114 3.38 -11.42 -20.20
N LEU A 115 2.97 -10.36 -20.88
CA LEU A 115 1.58 -10.02 -21.19
C LEU A 115 1.31 -10.18 -22.69
N TYR A 116 0.21 -10.85 -23.02
CA TYR A 116 -0.26 -11.09 -24.38
C TYR A 116 -1.66 -10.47 -24.56
N ASP A 117 -1.93 -9.91 -25.73
CA ASP A 117 -3.21 -9.30 -26.13
C ASP A 117 -4.18 -10.30 -26.80
N VAL A 118 -3.74 -11.56 -26.97
CA VAL A 118 -4.50 -12.67 -27.55
C VAL A 118 -4.73 -13.77 -26.51
N ASP A 119 -5.87 -14.45 -26.61
CA ASP A 119 -6.25 -15.54 -25.68
C ASP A 119 -5.30 -16.74 -25.78
N GLU A 120 -4.93 -17.15 -27.00
CA GLU A 120 -4.03 -18.29 -27.24
C GLU A 120 -2.82 -17.81 -28.08
N PRO A 121 -1.68 -17.48 -27.44
CA PRO A 121 -0.50 -17.03 -28.16
C PRO A 121 0.18 -18.21 -28.89
N GLU A 122 0.58 -17.99 -30.14
CA GLU A 122 1.27 -19.02 -30.93
C GLU A 122 2.63 -19.38 -30.33
N ALA A 123 3.10 -20.62 -30.59
CA ALA A 123 4.38 -21.09 -30.09
C ALA A 123 5.55 -20.25 -30.63
N GLY A 124 6.13 -19.41 -29.76
CA GLY A 124 7.19 -18.46 -30.12
C GLY A 124 6.72 -17.02 -30.35
N GLN A 125 5.42 -16.72 -30.20
CA GLN A 125 4.92 -15.36 -30.23
C GLN A 125 5.55 -14.52 -29.10
N ALA A 126 6.04 -13.33 -29.45
CA ALA A 126 6.59 -12.40 -28.49
C ALA A 126 5.46 -11.75 -27.66
N PRO A 127 5.65 -11.54 -26.34
CA PRO A 127 4.67 -10.80 -25.54
C PRO A 127 4.62 -9.33 -25.96
N VAL A 128 3.44 -8.73 -25.90
CA VAL A 128 3.22 -7.30 -26.16
C VAL A 128 3.96 -6.44 -25.14
N LYS A 129 4.03 -6.91 -23.89
CA LYS A 129 4.78 -6.26 -22.82
C LYS A 129 5.39 -7.30 -21.87
N SER A 130 6.69 -7.18 -21.61
CA SER A 130 7.35 -7.86 -20.50
C SER A 130 7.62 -6.85 -19.38
N ILE A 131 7.29 -7.22 -18.15
CA ILE A 131 7.51 -6.44 -16.94
C ILE A 131 8.45 -7.23 -16.03
N HIS A 132 9.58 -6.63 -15.70
CA HIS A 132 10.51 -7.15 -14.71
C HIS A 132 10.30 -6.39 -13.41
N SER A 133 9.92 -7.05 -12.32
CA SER A 133 9.62 -6.39 -11.04
C SER A 133 10.18 -7.12 -9.82
N LEU A 134 10.60 -6.34 -8.83
CA LEU A 134 10.92 -6.80 -7.50
C LEU A 134 9.65 -6.76 -6.65
N LEU A 135 9.28 -7.90 -6.07
CA LEU A 135 8.21 -8.00 -5.09
C LEU A 135 8.78 -8.23 -3.69
N VAL A 136 8.34 -7.45 -2.72
CA VAL A 136 8.67 -7.62 -1.30
C VAL A 136 7.39 -7.78 -0.51
N LEU A 137 7.20 -8.96 0.09
CA LEU A 137 6.04 -9.31 0.88
C LEU A 137 6.39 -9.45 2.35
N LYS A 138 5.69 -8.71 3.21
CA LYS A 138 5.79 -8.84 4.67
C LYS A 138 4.61 -9.66 5.16
N ARG A 139 4.90 -10.68 5.96
CA ARG A 139 3.89 -11.58 6.55
C ARG A 139 3.77 -11.34 8.05
N LYS A 140 2.55 -11.41 8.58
CA LYS A 140 2.28 -11.29 10.02
C LYS A 140 2.88 -12.49 10.77
N PRO A 141 3.45 -12.29 11.98
CA PRO A 141 3.92 -13.40 12.81
C PRO A 141 2.81 -14.31 13.34
N THR A 142 1.57 -13.81 13.43
CA THR A 142 0.44 -14.46 14.13
C THR A 142 -0.30 -15.49 13.28
N ASP A 143 -0.62 -15.16 12.03
CA ASP A 143 -1.45 -15.95 11.12
C ASP A 143 -0.74 -16.29 9.80
N GLY A 144 0.52 -15.83 9.63
CA GLY A 144 1.30 -16.01 8.40
C GLY A 144 0.81 -15.20 7.19
N LYS A 145 -0.27 -14.42 7.32
CA LYS A 145 -0.88 -13.68 6.20
C LYS A 145 -0.04 -12.49 5.77
N VAL A 146 -0.10 -12.16 4.48
CA VAL A 146 0.58 -11.00 3.89
C VAL A 146 -0.09 -9.72 4.37
N SER A 147 0.66 -8.87 5.09
CA SER A 147 0.21 -7.54 5.56
C SER A 147 0.70 -6.40 4.68
N SER A 148 1.76 -6.60 3.91
CA SER A 148 2.22 -5.61 2.92
C SER A 148 2.85 -6.32 1.73
N LEU A 149 2.53 -5.83 0.54
CA LEU A 149 3.07 -6.24 -0.75
C LEU A 149 3.55 -4.97 -1.46
N VAL A 150 4.84 -4.89 -1.79
CA VAL A 150 5.41 -3.77 -2.54
C VAL A 150 6.00 -4.30 -3.83
N GLU A 151 5.57 -3.74 -4.95
CA GLU A 151 6.07 -4.06 -6.30
C GLU A 151 6.85 -2.88 -6.89
N GLU A 152 8.04 -3.16 -7.42
CA GLU A 152 8.98 -2.16 -7.93
C GLU A 152 9.55 -2.59 -9.28
N GLU A 153 9.08 -1.96 -10.36
CA GLU A 153 9.50 -2.23 -11.74
C GLU A 153 11.01 -1.94 -11.92
N GLY A 154 11.72 -2.86 -12.56
CA GLY A 154 13.17 -2.82 -12.73
C GLY A 154 13.94 -2.78 -11.41
N HIS A 155 13.38 -3.31 -10.32
CA HIS A 155 13.91 -3.21 -8.95
C HIS A 155 14.09 -1.77 -8.44
N ARG A 156 13.44 -0.79 -9.09
CA ARG A 156 13.57 0.64 -8.78
C ARG A 156 12.39 1.11 -7.94
N LYS A 157 12.72 1.82 -6.85
CA LYS A 157 11.71 2.36 -5.95
C LYS A 157 10.68 3.22 -6.67
N ALA A 158 9.42 2.83 -6.54
CA ALA A 158 8.25 3.52 -7.10
C ALA A 158 8.36 5.04 -6.86
N THR A 159 8.54 5.80 -7.94
CA THR A 159 8.53 7.26 -7.85
C THR A 159 7.11 7.73 -7.98
N ALA A 160 6.51 8.11 -6.84
CA ALA A 160 5.21 8.78 -6.82
C ALA A 160 5.14 9.88 -7.89
N PRO A 161 4.01 10.01 -8.61
CA PRO A 161 3.90 10.87 -9.78
C PRO A 161 4.32 12.31 -9.47
N LEU A 162 4.96 12.96 -10.44
CA LEU A 162 5.64 14.24 -10.24
C LEU A 162 4.74 15.31 -9.58
N ALA A 163 3.44 15.29 -9.88
CA ALA A 163 2.42 16.14 -9.28
C ALA A 163 2.24 15.91 -7.76
N ALA A 164 2.19 14.66 -7.31
CA ALA A 164 2.14 14.34 -5.87
C ALA A 164 3.43 14.76 -5.17
N ARG A 165 4.59 14.62 -5.84
CA ARG A 165 5.87 15.08 -5.32
C ARG A 165 5.98 16.61 -5.29
N ALA A 166 5.39 17.32 -6.25
CA ALA A 166 5.28 18.78 -6.25
C ALA A 166 4.32 19.30 -5.15
N ALA A 167 3.20 18.59 -4.91
CA ALA A 167 2.28 18.88 -3.82
C ALA A 167 2.90 18.60 -2.43
N ALA A 168 3.70 17.54 -2.28
CA ALA A 168 4.46 17.29 -1.05
C ALA A 168 5.66 18.24 -0.89
N ALA A 169 6.25 18.71 -2.00
CA ALA A 169 7.29 19.73 -2.02
C ALA A 169 6.73 21.16 -1.96
N SER A 170 5.41 21.36 -1.81
CA SER A 170 4.80 22.67 -1.58
C SER A 170 5.01 23.17 -0.14
N ASN A 171 6.23 23.01 0.38
CA ASN A 171 6.78 23.96 1.32
C ASN A 171 6.75 25.32 0.61
N PHE A 172 5.91 26.22 1.10
CA PHE A 172 5.56 27.48 0.45
C PHE A 172 6.73 28.47 0.50
N TYR A 173 7.76 28.22 -0.33
CA TYR A 173 8.88 29.13 -0.55
C TYR A 173 8.37 30.34 -1.34
N SER A 174 7.95 31.37 -0.60
CA SER A 174 7.73 32.69 -1.18
C SER A 174 9.05 33.22 -1.74
N PRO A 175 9.07 33.90 -2.90
CA PRO A 175 10.28 34.54 -3.44
C PRO A 175 10.95 35.56 -2.51
N THR A 176 10.30 35.94 -1.40
CA THR A 176 10.85 36.82 -0.35
C THR A 176 11.57 36.09 0.78
N ASP A 177 11.44 34.76 0.91
CA ASP A 177 12.04 34.00 2.03
C ASP A 177 13.57 33.85 1.89
N SER A 178 14.12 34.12 0.70
CA SER A 178 15.57 34.23 0.43
C SER A 178 16.14 35.63 0.70
N GLN A 179 15.31 36.66 0.91
CA GLN A 179 15.78 38.01 1.17
C GLN A 179 15.95 38.25 2.68
N MET A 180 17.16 37.99 3.16
CA MET A 180 17.60 38.27 4.53
C MET A 180 17.88 39.76 4.73
N SER A 181 16.83 40.51 5.09
CA SER A 181 16.90 41.86 5.62
C SER A 181 16.65 41.84 7.13
N PRO A 182 17.24 42.75 7.94
CA PRO A 182 16.95 42.86 9.37
C PRO A 182 15.44 42.97 9.69
N VAL A 183 14.63 43.47 8.74
CA VAL A 183 13.18 43.62 8.89
C VAL A 183 12.41 42.34 8.51
N THR A 184 12.85 41.56 7.52
CA THR A 184 12.14 40.35 7.06
C THR A 184 12.29 39.17 8.03
N SER A 185 13.42 39.08 8.74
CA SER A 185 13.69 38.00 9.71
C SER A 185 12.60 37.88 10.80
N LYS A 186 12.08 39.01 11.30
CA LYS A 186 10.96 39.01 12.28
C LYS A 186 9.64 38.51 11.68
N LEU A 187 9.34 38.86 10.43
CA LEU A 187 8.14 38.38 9.74
C LEU A 187 8.17 36.87 9.49
N ASN A 188 9.32 36.33 9.09
CA ASN A 188 9.48 34.90 8.83
C ASN A 188 9.40 34.07 10.13
N LEU A 189 9.90 34.60 11.26
CA LEU A 189 9.73 33.99 12.58
C LEU A 189 8.24 33.93 12.99
N VAL A 190 7.49 35.01 12.78
CA VAL A 190 6.04 35.04 13.06
C VAL A 190 5.28 34.05 12.17
N LYS A 191 5.54 34.04 10.85
CA LYS A 191 4.91 33.08 9.91
C LYS A 191 5.13 31.62 10.33
N ARG A 192 6.37 31.23 10.69
CA ARG A 192 6.67 29.87 11.19
C ARG A 192 5.92 29.55 12.48
N LYS A 193 5.83 30.50 13.42
CA LYS A 193 5.12 30.31 14.70
C LYS A 193 3.60 30.15 14.52
N HIS A 194 3.01 30.79 13.50
CA HIS A 194 1.60 30.60 13.16
C HIS A 194 1.34 29.31 12.36
N HIS A 195 2.27 28.87 11.50
CA HIS A 195 2.13 27.60 10.77
C HIS A 195 2.17 26.37 11.69
N MET A 196 2.95 26.43 12.78
CA MET A 196 3.02 25.36 13.79
C MET A 196 1.84 25.36 14.78
N LYS A 197 0.97 26.37 14.77
CA LYS A 197 -0.32 26.29 15.47
C LYS A 197 -1.24 25.44 14.60
N GLY A 198 -1.46 24.19 15.03
CA GLY A 198 -2.20 23.19 14.28
C GLY A 198 -3.56 23.70 13.78
N LYS A 199 -3.95 23.24 12.59
CA LYS A 199 -5.30 23.44 12.06
C LYS A 199 -6.30 22.93 13.11
N PRO A 200 -7.33 23.69 13.50
CA PRO A 200 -8.40 23.13 14.32
C PRO A 200 -9.09 22.02 13.53
N ALA A 201 -8.92 20.77 13.99
CA ALA A 201 -9.75 19.67 13.55
C ALA A 201 -11.17 19.89 14.09
N ALA A 202 -12.18 19.51 13.30
CA ALA A 202 -13.62 19.71 13.54
C ALA A 202 -14.11 21.18 13.50
N LEU A 203 -14.52 21.63 12.30
CA LEU A 203 -15.49 22.71 12.12
C LEU A 203 -16.65 22.38 11.16
N PHE A 204 -16.77 21.12 10.72
CA PHE A 204 -17.94 20.59 10.02
C PHE A 204 -18.25 19.19 10.53
N ALA A 205 -18.84 19.11 11.73
CA ALA A 205 -19.56 17.92 12.15
C ALA A 205 -20.87 17.83 11.35
N ASN A 206 -21.25 16.62 10.93
CA ASN A 206 -22.38 16.41 10.03
C ASN A 206 -23.69 16.92 10.63
N HIS A 207 -24.35 17.87 9.95
CA HIS A 207 -25.77 18.15 10.16
C HIS A 207 -26.63 17.10 9.46
N SER A 208 -26.69 15.90 10.04
CA SER A 208 -27.62 14.85 9.64
C SER A 208 -28.26 14.22 10.88
N SER A 209 -29.59 14.12 10.85
CA SER A 209 -30.48 13.44 11.83
C SER A 209 -30.42 13.87 13.30
N LEU A 210 -31.44 14.64 13.73
CA LEU A 210 -32.35 14.38 14.87
C LEU A 210 -32.90 15.68 15.50
N ARG A 211 -33.95 16.24 14.88
CA ARG A 211 -34.92 17.10 15.59
C ARG A 211 -36.16 16.28 15.93
N GLN A 212 -36.20 15.71 17.14
CA GLN A 212 -37.43 15.30 17.81
C GLN A 212 -37.18 15.09 19.31
N ALA A 213 -37.49 16.11 20.13
CA ALA A 213 -37.65 15.98 21.59
C ALA A 213 -38.28 17.25 22.22
N MET A 214 -39.56 17.17 22.57
CA MET A 214 -40.39 18.10 23.34
C MET A 214 -41.43 17.23 24.09
N VAL A 215 -41.99 17.54 25.26
CA VAL A 215 -42.04 18.75 26.13
C VAL A 215 -41.63 18.34 27.56
N PRO A 216 -40.99 19.19 28.39
CA PRO A 216 -40.56 18.80 29.75
C PRO A 216 -41.73 18.76 30.75
N GLY A 217 -41.56 17.98 31.84
CA GLY A 217 -42.47 18.02 33.01
C GLY A 217 -42.17 16.96 34.08
N SER A 218 -41.89 17.41 35.30
CA SER A 218 -41.95 16.60 36.55
C SER A 218 -43.29 16.89 37.27
N PRO A 219 -43.65 16.31 38.44
CA PRO A 219 -42.98 15.28 39.26
C PRO A 219 -43.93 14.18 39.85
N ALA A 220 -43.39 13.40 40.80
CA ALA A 220 -44.06 12.86 42.02
C ALA A 220 -44.57 11.41 42.08
N GLN A 221 -44.21 10.74 43.19
CA GLN A 221 -44.96 9.72 43.97
C GLN A 221 -45.35 8.38 43.28
N SER A 222 -45.55 7.25 43.98
CA SER A 222 -45.16 6.76 45.32
C SER A 222 -45.62 5.29 45.47
N GLN A 223 -44.93 4.47 46.27
CA GLN A 223 -45.41 3.15 46.77
C GLN A 223 -45.71 2.08 45.67
N ALA A 224 -45.99 0.81 45.95
CA ALA A 224 -45.52 -0.19 46.94
C ALA A 224 -46.10 -1.57 46.51
N SER A 225 -45.80 -2.67 47.25
CA SER A 225 -46.35 -4.04 47.09
C SER A 225 -46.06 -4.74 45.75
N ASN A 226 -46.03 -6.07 45.58
CA ASN A 226 -45.91 -7.33 46.34
C ASN A 226 -46.57 -8.39 45.43
N ALA A 227 -46.22 -9.68 45.58
CA ALA A 227 -46.81 -10.83 44.86
C ALA A 227 -46.58 -10.83 43.32
N ASP A 228 -46.54 -11.97 42.60
CA ASP A 228 -46.63 -13.42 42.91
C ASP A 228 -45.39 -14.12 42.27
N MET A 229 -44.81 -15.22 42.78
CA MET A 229 -45.32 -16.59 43.01
C MET A 229 -45.76 -17.34 41.74
N ASP A 230 -45.02 -18.43 41.46
CA ASP A 230 -45.35 -19.63 40.67
C ASP A 230 -45.75 -19.46 39.17
N PHE A 231 -45.41 -20.35 38.23
CA PHE A 231 -44.81 -21.70 38.24
C PHE A 231 -43.70 -21.83 37.18
#